data_AF-A0A833LJF3-F1
#
_entry.id   AF-A0A833LJF3-F1
#
_cell.length_a   1.000
_cell.length_b   1.000
_cell.length_c   1.000
_cell.angle_alpha   90.00
_cell.angle_beta   90.00
_cell.angle_gamma   90.00
#
_symmetry.space_group_name_H-M   'P 1'
#
loop_
_entity.id
_entity.type
_entity.pdbx_description
1 polymer ?
#
loop_
_entity_poly.entity_id
_entity_poly.type
_entity_poly.pdbx_seq_one_letter_code
_entity_poly.pdbx_strand_id
1 'polypeptide(L)'
;LRVRAWSMWEGSALSLLPDPARVAAFGEPHYAIAFARIECHYFVNRGFFETDDQLIANAHRLRDIPAVIIHGRYDLCTPVFIAWDLHKAWPEAELCIVPDSGHAMSEPGIVHELVAATERFKGQ
;
A
#
# COMPACT_ATOMS: atom_id res chain seq x y z
N LEU A 1 5.13 9.84 23.64
CA LEU A 1 4.05 8.87 23.97
C LEU A 1 3.05 8.70 22.82
N ARG A 2 2.38 9.75 22.32
CA ARG A 2 1.39 9.63 21.21
C ARG A 2 1.98 9.16 19.86
N VAL A 3 3.11 9.73 19.45
CA VAL A 3 3.83 9.38 18.21
C VAL A 3 4.21 7.89 18.15
N ARG A 4 4.75 7.36 19.25
CA ARG A 4 5.14 5.95 19.35
C ARG A 4 3.93 5.02 19.28
N ALA A 5 2.83 5.37 19.93
CA ALA A 5 1.60 4.59 19.90
C ALA A 5 0.99 4.54 18.49
N TRP A 6 0.97 5.67 17.77
CA TRP A 6 0.54 5.73 16.37
C TRP A 6 1.40 4.81 15.49
N SER A 7 2.72 5.01 15.51
CA SER A 7 3.65 4.22 14.70
C SER A 7 3.53 2.73 14.98
N MET A 8 3.47 2.32 16.26
CA MET A 8 3.30 0.90 16.60
C MET A 8 1.94 0.34 16.17
N TRP A 9 0.87 1.13 16.24
CA TRP A 9 -0.46 0.70 15.77
C TRP A 9 -0.42 0.40 14.27
N GLU A 10 0.13 1.31 13.48
CA GLU A 10 0.21 1.10 12.04
C GLU A 10 1.11 -0.07 11.69
N GLY A 11 2.30 -0.15 12.30
CA GLY A 11 3.19 -1.31 12.15
C GLY A 11 2.53 -2.66 12.45
N SER A 12 1.51 -2.66 13.32
CA SER A 12 0.70 -3.85 13.63
C SER A 12 -0.36 -4.13 12.55
N ALA A 13 -0.94 -3.10 11.94
CA ALA A 13 -1.97 -3.20 10.92
C ALA A 13 -1.42 -3.62 9.54
N LEU A 14 -0.11 -3.51 9.33
CA LEU A 14 0.51 -3.82 8.03
C LEU A 14 0.43 -5.29 7.65
N SER A 15 0.36 -6.22 8.59
CA SER A 15 0.38 -7.66 8.28
C SER A 15 -0.91 -8.38 8.65
N LEU A 16 -1.22 -9.43 7.88
CA LEU A 16 -2.37 -10.28 8.17
C LEU A 16 -2.18 -11.03 9.48
N LEU A 17 -0.98 -11.59 9.67
CA LEU A 17 -0.57 -12.22 10.93
C LEU A 17 0.33 -11.27 11.73
N PRO A 18 0.23 -11.24 13.07
CA PRO A 18 1.07 -10.35 13.87
C PRO A 18 2.57 -10.55 13.64
N ASP A 19 3.29 -9.44 13.47
CA ASP A 19 4.76 -9.41 13.35
C ASP A 19 5.35 -8.58 14.50
N PRO A 20 5.70 -9.20 15.64
CA PRO A 20 6.22 -8.49 16.81
C PRO A 20 7.53 -7.74 16.53
N ALA A 21 8.36 -8.25 15.61
CA ALA A 21 9.63 -7.62 15.27
C ALA A 21 9.40 -6.30 14.52
N ARG A 22 8.45 -6.28 13.59
CA ARG A 22 8.04 -5.04 12.91
C ARG A 22 7.43 -4.03 13.86
N VAL A 23 6.52 -4.46 14.74
CA VAL A 23 5.91 -3.56 15.73
C VAL A 23 6.97 -2.95 16.65
N ALA A 24 7.98 -3.73 17.05
CA ALA A 24 9.10 -3.23 17.83
C ALA A 24 9.93 -2.19 17.05
N ALA A 25 10.21 -2.45 15.76
CA ALA A 25 10.93 -1.52 14.89
C ALA A 25 10.18 -0.19 14.71
N PHE A 26 8.86 -0.25 14.50
CA PHE A 26 8.00 0.95 14.44
C PHE A 26 7.95 1.71 15.77
N GLY A 27 8.26 1.06 16.88
CA GLY A 27 8.35 1.67 18.21
C GLY A 27 9.68 2.36 18.53
N GLU A 28 10.67 2.28 17.64
CA GLU A 28 11.98 2.93 17.81
C GLU A 28 11.80 4.47 17.78
N PRO A 29 12.35 5.21 18.77
CA PRO A 29 12.09 6.64 18.92
C PRO A 29 12.35 7.52 17.68
N HIS A 30 13.48 7.32 16.98
CA HIS A 30 13.81 8.13 15.82
C HIS A 30 12.90 7.80 14.63
N TYR A 31 12.68 6.50 14.38
CA TYR A 31 11.77 6.03 13.35
C TYR A 31 10.35 6.56 13.59
N ALA A 32 9.80 6.36 14.78
CA ALA A 32 8.43 6.74 15.10
C ALA A 32 8.18 8.24 14.91
N ILE A 33 9.14 9.10 15.30
CA ILE A 33 9.02 10.55 15.12
C ILE A 33 9.06 10.94 13.64
N ALA A 34 10.02 10.40 12.88
CA ALA A 34 10.14 10.72 11.46
C ALA A 34 8.89 10.24 10.69
N PHE A 35 8.53 8.97 10.90
CA PHE A 35 7.40 8.30 10.28
C PHE A 35 6.09 9.07 10.52
N ALA A 36 5.68 9.23 11.78
CA ALA A 36 4.40 9.86 12.11
C ALA A 36 4.34 11.33 11.66
N ARG A 37 5.45 12.07 11.69
CA ARG A 37 5.44 13.48 11.25
C ARG A 37 5.26 13.62 9.76
N ILE A 38 5.97 12.82 8.96
CA ILE A 38 5.88 12.88 7.50
C ILE A 38 4.50 12.41 7.07
N GLU A 39 4.06 11.28 7.59
CA GLU A 39 2.77 10.69 7.26
C GLU A 39 1.60 11.62 7.63
N CYS A 40 1.53 12.08 8.88
CA CYS A 40 0.49 13.02 9.29
C CYS A 40 0.55 14.32 8.48
N HIS A 41 1.74 14.80 8.10
CA HIS A 41 1.86 15.99 7.27
C HIS A 41 1.18 15.82 5.90
N TYR A 42 1.36 14.69 5.23
CA TYR A 42 0.67 14.43 3.96
C TYR A 42 -0.84 14.23 4.17
N PHE A 43 -1.25 13.56 5.25
CA PHE A 43 -2.67 13.32 5.52
C PHE A 43 -3.45 14.59 5.81
N VAL A 44 -2.95 15.47 6.69
CA VAL A 44 -3.66 16.72 7.02
C VAL A 44 -3.71 17.70 5.85
N ASN A 45 -2.80 17.56 4.89
CA ASN A 45 -2.78 18.34 3.65
C ASN A 45 -3.43 17.61 2.47
N ARG A 46 -4.14 16.50 2.71
CA ARG A 46 -4.86 15.71 1.68
C ARG A 46 -3.98 15.36 0.48
N GLY A 47 -2.73 14.98 0.75
CA GLY A 47 -1.73 14.65 -0.27
C GLY A 47 -1.32 15.81 -1.17
N PHE A 48 -1.73 17.05 -0.86
CA PHE A 48 -1.55 18.24 -1.70
C PHE A 48 -2.23 18.12 -3.08
N PHE A 49 -3.27 17.30 -3.18
CA PHE A 49 -4.09 17.18 -4.38
C PHE A 49 -5.18 18.24 -4.42
N GLU A 50 -5.63 18.57 -5.63
CA GLU A 50 -6.74 19.48 -5.89
C GLU A 50 -8.08 18.86 -5.49
N THR A 51 -8.23 17.54 -5.68
CA THR A 51 -9.41 16.74 -5.28
C THR A 51 -9.00 15.41 -4.65
N ASP A 52 -9.87 14.82 -3.83
CA ASP A 52 -9.57 13.53 -3.15
C ASP A 52 -9.43 12.36 -4.13
N ASP A 53 -10.10 12.42 -5.28
CA ASP A 53 -10.13 11.38 -6.30
C ASP A 53 -9.15 11.64 -7.47
N GLN A 54 -8.29 12.66 -7.36
CA GLN A 54 -7.47 13.15 -8.47
C GLN A 54 -6.68 12.04 -9.18
N LEU A 55 -6.14 11.06 -8.45
CA LEU A 55 -5.40 9.95 -9.05
C LEU A 55 -6.29 9.01 -9.86
N ILE A 56 -7.48 8.67 -9.34
CA ILE A 56 -8.44 7.80 -10.03
C ILE A 56 -9.03 8.51 -11.24
N ALA A 57 -9.42 9.78 -11.10
CA ALA A 57 -9.95 10.60 -12.18
C ALA A 57 -8.95 10.74 -13.35
N ASN A 58 -7.66 10.78 -13.03
CA ASN A 58 -6.58 10.91 -14.01
C ASN A 58 -5.93 9.59 -14.44
N ALA A 59 -6.44 8.43 -13.98
CA ALA A 59 -5.84 7.12 -14.30
C ALA A 59 -5.85 6.81 -15.81
N HIS A 60 -6.76 7.44 -16.57
CA HIS A 60 -6.79 7.37 -18.04
C HIS A 60 -5.46 7.78 -18.71
N ARG A 61 -4.59 8.51 -18.03
CA ARG A 61 -3.26 8.90 -18.52
C ARG A 61 -2.24 7.76 -18.50
N LEU A 62 -2.55 6.64 -17.84
CA LEU A 62 -1.67 5.49 -17.68
C LEU A 62 -1.98 4.36 -18.67
N ARG A 63 -3.02 4.49 -19.51
CA ARG A 63 -3.56 3.40 -20.33
C ARG A 63 -2.55 2.71 -21.25
N ASP A 64 -1.53 3.44 -21.71
CA ASP A 64 -0.49 2.90 -22.58
C ASP A 64 0.70 2.28 -21.82
N ILE A 65 0.65 2.24 -20.49
CA ILE A 65 1.70 1.69 -19.64
C ILE A 65 1.27 0.28 -19.19
N PRO A 66 2.04 -0.78 -19.51
CA PRO A 66 1.80 -2.11 -18.97
C PRO A 66 1.91 -2.12 -17.44
N ALA A 67 0.94 -2.71 -16.75
CA ALA A 67 0.90 -2.68 -15.29
C ALA A 67 0.18 -3.89 -14.66
N VAL A 68 0.54 -4.16 -13.41
CA VAL A 68 -0.10 -5.13 -12.53
C VAL A 68 -0.34 -4.44 -11.18
N ILE A 69 -1.56 -4.51 -10.68
CA ILE A 69 -1.98 -4.02 -9.36
C ILE A 69 -2.11 -5.24 -8.46
N ILE A 70 -1.23 -5.34 -7.45
CA ILE A 70 -1.21 -6.46 -6.49
C ILE A 70 -1.68 -5.93 -5.15
N HIS A 71 -2.73 -6.52 -4.58
CA HIS A 71 -3.36 -6.02 -3.34
C HIS A 71 -3.79 -7.14 -2.41
N GLY A 72 -3.50 -7.01 -1.11
CA GLY A 72 -3.94 -7.99 -0.11
C GLY A 72 -5.43 -7.89 0.20
N ARG A 73 -6.15 -9.02 0.21
CA ARG A 73 -7.60 -9.06 0.52
C ARG A 73 -7.94 -8.42 1.86
N TYR A 74 -7.05 -8.55 2.85
CA TYR A 74 -7.24 -8.12 4.23
C TYR A 74 -6.35 -6.92 4.60
N ASP A 75 -5.93 -6.14 3.62
CA ASP A 75 -5.22 -4.88 3.87
C ASP A 75 -6.14 -3.89 4.63
N LEU A 76 -5.76 -3.61 5.88
CA LEU A 76 -6.46 -2.68 6.76
C LEU A 76 -6.04 -1.22 6.58
N CYS A 77 -4.84 -0.98 6.03
CA CYS A 77 -4.30 0.36 5.83
C CYS A 77 -4.90 1.01 4.58
N THR A 78 -4.97 0.23 3.49
CA THR A 78 -5.58 0.63 2.22
C THR A 78 -6.59 -0.42 1.78
N PRO A 79 -7.88 -0.28 2.13
CA PRO A 79 -8.87 -1.31 1.82
C PRO A 79 -8.98 -1.61 0.32
N VAL A 80 -9.22 -2.88 -0.01
CA VAL A 80 -9.14 -3.43 -1.38
C VAL A 80 -10.04 -2.74 -2.42
N PHE A 81 -11.09 -2.03 -2.00
CA PHE A 81 -11.94 -1.28 -2.94
C PHE A 81 -11.15 -0.20 -3.69
N ILE A 82 -10.07 0.33 -3.11
CA ILE A 82 -9.22 1.35 -3.74
C ILE A 82 -8.50 0.76 -4.97
N ALA A 83 -7.93 -0.45 -4.85
CA ALA A 83 -7.31 -1.16 -5.97
C ALA A 83 -8.34 -1.52 -7.06
N TRP A 84 -9.55 -1.90 -6.64
CA TRP A 84 -10.66 -2.16 -7.56
C TRP A 84 -11.09 -0.91 -8.33
N ASP A 85 -11.23 0.23 -7.65
CA ASP A 85 -11.60 1.49 -8.29
C ASP A 85 -10.51 1.99 -9.25
N LEU A 86 -9.23 1.80 -8.90
CA LEU A 86 -8.12 2.08 -9.83
C LEU A 86 -8.20 1.20 -11.07
N HIS A 87 -8.39 -0.12 -10.92
CA HIS A 87 -8.53 -1.03 -12.05
C HIS A 87 -9.74 -0.69 -12.93
N LYS A 88 -10.86 -0.25 -12.35
CA LYS A 88 -12.02 0.22 -13.13
C LYS A 88 -11.70 1.46 -13.96
N ALA A 89 -10.88 2.37 -13.44
CA ALA A 89 -10.46 3.58 -14.14
C ALA A 89 -9.28 3.34 -15.12
N TRP A 90 -8.54 2.24 -14.93
CA TRP A 90 -7.41 1.79 -15.71
C TRP A 90 -7.52 0.29 -16.05
N PRO A 91 -8.45 -0.08 -16.94
CA PRO A 91 -8.79 -1.47 -17.21
C PRO A 91 -7.69 -2.29 -17.89
N GLU A 92 -6.68 -1.62 -18.46
CA GLU A 92 -5.51 -2.25 -19.05
C GLU A 92 -4.56 -2.86 -18.00
N ALA A 93 -4.59 -2.38 -16.75
CA ALA A 93 -3.79 -2.96 -15.67
C ALA A 93 -4.39 -4.29 -15.21
N GLU A 94 -3.55 -5.32 -15.06
CA GLU A 94 -3.98 -6.59 -14.44
C GLU A 94 -4.22 -6.38 -12.95
N LEU A 95 -5.37 -6.82 -12.41
CA LEU A 95 -5.64 -6.76 -10.98
C LEU A 95 -5.50 -8.15 -10.33
N CYS A 96 -4.56 -8.27 -9.40
CA CYS A 96 -4.34 -9.46 -8.58
C CYS A 96 -4.69 -9.15 -7.11
N ILE A 97 -5.74 -9.80 -6.60
CA ILE A 97 -6.10 -9.71 -5.19
C ILE A 97 -5.61 -10.97 -4.47
N VAL A 98 -4.62 -10.82 -3.61
CA VAL A 98 -4.01 -11.92 -2.87
C VAL A 98 -4.90 -12.32 -1.69
N PRO A 99 -5.43 -13.56 -1.67
CA PRO A 99 -6.53 -13.94 -0.77
C PRO A 99 -6.12 -13.98 0.71
N ASP A 100 -4.86 -14.25 1.01
CA ASP A 100 -4.31 -14.48 2.36
C ASP A 100 -3.20 -13.48 2.70
N SER A 101 -3.36 -12.21 2.33
CA SER A 101 -2.38 -11.16 2.61
C SER A 101 -3.00 -9.86 3.13
N GLY A 102 -2.20 -9.16 3.95
CA GLY A 102 -2.45 -7.81 4.43
C GLY A 102 -1.81 -6.76 3.52
N HIS A 103 -1.30 -5.68 4.14
CA HIS A 103 -0.72 -4.54 3.43
C HIS A 103 0.75 -4.75 3.04
N ALA A 104 1.51 -5.45 3.88
CA ALA A 104 2.96 -5.46 3.78
C ALA A 104 3.43 -6.15 2.50
N MET A 105 4.37 -5.50 1.80
CA MET A 105 5.00 -6.08 0.61
C MET A 105 5.67 -7.43 0.90
N SER A 106 6.06 -7.67 2.16
CA SER A 106 6.73 -8.89 2.61
C SER A 106 5.80 -10.06 2.91
N GLU A 107 4.48 -9.90 2.75
CA GLU A 107 3.54 -11.02 2.85
C GLU A 107 3.85 -12.06 1.76
N PRO A 108 3.89 -13.38 2.06
CA PRO A 108 4.36 -14.38 1.11
C PRO A 108 3.63 -14.36 -0.25
N GLY A 109 2.31 -14.18 -0.24
CA GLY A 109 1.51 -14.08 -1.46
C GLY A 109 1.79 -12.80 -2.25
N ILE A 110 1.97 -11.66 -1.56
CA ILE A 110 2.35 -10.39 -2.20
C ILE A 110 3.75 -10.50 -2.84
N VAL A 111 4.73 -11.06 -2.12
CA VAL A 111 6.09 -11.29 -2.66
C VAL A 111 6.04 -12.19 -3.89
N HIS A 112 5.26 -13.27 -3.86
CA HIS A 112 5.11 -14.17 -5.00
C HIS A 112 4.63 -13.43 -6.25
N GLU A 113 3.54 -12.68 -6.13
CA GLU A 113 2.96 -11.93 -7.25
C GLU A 113 3.89 -10.81 -7.74
N LEU A 114 4.58 -10.11 -6.82
CA LEU A 114 5.57 -9.08 -7.19
C LEU A 114 6.71 -9.69 -8.01
N VAL A 115 7.29 -10.80 -7.55
CA VAL A 115 8.36 -11.50 -8.26
C VAL A 115 7.87 -11.99 -9.62
N ALA A 116 6.71 -12.65 -9.68
CA ALA A 116 6.13 -13.13 -10.92
C ALA A 116 5.88 -11.99 -11.92
N ALA A 117 5.33 -10.85 -11.48
CA ALA A 117 5.13 -9.68 -12.31
C ALA A 117 6.46 -9.13 -12.84
N THR A 118 7.48 -8.99 -11.99
CA THR A 118 8.80 -8.50 -12.43
C THR A 118 9.50 -9.42 -13.43
N GLU A 119 9.41 -10.75 -13.26
CA GLU A 119 9.97 -11.70 -14.23
C GLU A 119 9.23 -11.66 -15.58
N ARG A 120 7.91 -11.43 -15.59
CA ARG A 120 7.15 -11.22 -16.84
C ARG A 120 7.60 -9.94 -17.55
N PHE A 121 7.76 -8.83 -16.82
CA PHE A 121 8.16 -7.55 -17.41
C PHE A 121 9.61 -7.53 -17.91
N LYS A 122 10.50 -8.33 -17.32
CA LYS A 122 11.88 -8.46 -17.79
C LYS A 122 11.98 -8.99 -19.24
N GLY A 123 10.98 -9.74 -19.69
CA GLY A 123 10.92 -10.31 -21.03
C GLY A 123 10.20 -9.45 -22.08
N GLN A 124 9.75 -8.24 -21.71
CA GLN A 124 9.09 -7.27 -22.60
C GLN A 124 10.07 -6.18 -23.04
#